data_AF-A0A940P421-F1
#
_entry.id   AF-A0A940P421-F1
#
_cell.length_a   1.000
_cell.length_b   1.000
_cell.length_c   1.000
_cell.angle_alpha   90.00
_cell.angle_beta   90.00
_cell.angle_gamma   90.00
#
_symmetry.space_group_name_H-M   'P 1'
#
loop_
_entity.id
_entity.type
_entity.pdbx_description
1 polymer ?
#
loop_
_entity_poly.entity_id
_entity_poly.type
_entity_poly.pdbx_seq_one_letter_code
_entity_poly.pdbx_strand_id
1 'polypeptide(L)'
;FRANDNISRIIVSDGVTTIGEEAFIRCMNIESVNLPVTLTKIGSGSFLPSDESGGSSGKLETLVIPDSVCEIGDAAFWGTAVRSVTIPYTLSTVGSYVFRNCSRLQTVRYEGCVIGNYMFVGCSALNNFTIANTVKTIGVHCFNYCTALQTINYEGRVEQWQAIIKKENWDGKTAQCALTKIQCLDGFMEWDADSKSWKAGEE
;
A
#
# COMPACT_ATOMS: atom_id res chain seq x y z
N PHE A 1 -4.85 18.64 -13.91
CA PHE A 1 -5.53 19.40 -12.84
C PHE A 1 -4.58 19.83 -11.72
N ARG A 2 -3.26 19.89 -11.98
CA ARG A 2 -2.23 20.24 -10.99
C ARG A 2 -2.60 21.45 -10.13
N ALA A 3 -2.38 21.32 -8.82
CA ALA A 3 -2.54 22.38 -7.82
C ALA A 3 -3.95 23.00 -7.77
N ASN A 4 -4.99 22.25 -8.14
CA ASN A 4 -6.36 22.75 -8.09
C ASN A 4 -7.04 22.41 -6.76
N ASP A 5 -6.98 23.35 -5.83
CA ASP A 5 -7.56 23.21 -4.50
C ASP A 5 -9.09 23.43 -4.46
N ASN A 6 -9.74 23.72 -5.59
CA ASN A 6 -11.20 23.81 -5.67
C ASN A 6 -11.86 22.44 -5.92
N ILE A 7 -11.09 21.41 -6.26
CA ILE A 7 -11.63 20.07 -6.52
C ILE A 7 -11.66 19.29 -5.22
N SER A 8 -12.87 18.94 -4.76
CA SER A 8 -13.08 18.04 -3.63
C SER A 8 -13.55 16.65 -4.02
N ARG A 9 -14.09 16.49 -5.23
CA ARG A 9 -14.59 15.22 -5.74
C ARG A 9 -14.19 15.02 -7.18
N ILE A 10 -13.69 13.83 -7.48
CA ILE A 10 -13.36 13.41 -8.85
C ILE A 10 -14.28 12.27 -9.25
N ILE A 11 -14.88 12.39 -10.42
CA ILE A 11 -15.62 11.32 -11.09
C ILE A 11 -14.94 11.10 -12.42
N VAL A 12 -14.25 9.97 -12.58
CA VAL A 12 -13.62 9.58 -13.84
C VAL A 12 -14.66 8.81 -14.66
N SER A 13 -14.95 9.30 -15.87
CA SER A 13 -16.00 8.72 -16.73
C SER A 13 -15.64 7.33 -17.24
N ASP A 14 -16.68 6.52 -17.50
CA ASP A 14 -16.54 5.23 -18.18
C ASP A 14 -15.83 5.39 -19.53
N GLY A 15 -14.95 4.43 -19.85
CA GLY A 15 -14.11 4.45 -21.05
C GLY A 15 -12.72 5.06 -20.84
N VAL A 16 -12.49 5.77 -19.73
CA VAL A 16 -11.13 6.17 -19.34
C VAL A 16 -10.35 4.92 -18.90
N THR A 17 -9.20 4.70 -19.54
CA THR A 17 -8.31 3.57 -19.25
C THR A 17 -7.08 3.98 -18.47
N THR A 18 -6.68 5.26 -18.50
CA THR A 18 -5.45 5.75 -17.86
C THR A 18 -5.69 7.08 -17.16
N ILE A 19 -5.22 7.18 -15.91
CA ILE A 19 -4.94 8.46 -15.26
C ILE A 19 -3.47 8.78 -15.49
N GLY A 20 -3.21 9.93 -16.11
CA GLY A 20 -1.85 10.36 -16.44
C GLY A 20 -0.99 10.62 -15.20
N GLU A 21 0.33 10.64 -15.42
CA GLU A 21 1.30 11.11 -14.43
C GLU A 21 0.94 12.51 -13.94
N GLU A 22 1.01 12.69 -12.62
CA GLU A 22 0.78 13.96 -11.92
C GLU A 22 -0.59 14.62 -12.23
N ALA A 23 -1.59 13.86 -12.72
CA ALA A 23 -2.87 14.40 -13.20
C ALA A 23 -3.57 15.31 -12.17
N PHE A 24 -3.54 14.95 -10.89
CA PHE A 24 -4.12 15.67 -9.76
C PHE A 24 -3.10 15.98 -8.67
N ILE A 25 -1.80 16.05 -9.01
CA ILE A 25 -0.77 16.44 -8.04
C ILE A 25 -1.11 17.80 -7.42
N ARG A 26 -0.86 17.95 -6.12
CA ARG A 26 -1.13 19.15 -5.31
C ARG A 26 -2.59 19.59 -5.25
N CYS A 27 -3.55 18.72 -5.57
CA CYS A 27 -4.96 19.00 -5.30
C CYS A 27 -5.27 18.66 -3.84
N MET A 28 -5.13 19.62 -2.95
CA MET A 28 -5.14 19.38 -1.49
C MET A 28 -6.49 18.98 -0.93
N ASN A 29 -7.58 19.37 -1.62
CA ASN A 29 -8.93 19.26 -1.11
C ASN A 29 -9.71 18.05 -1.63
N ILE A 30 -9.12 17.16 -2.45
CA ILE A 30 -9.80 15.96 -2.92
C ILE A 30 -10.14 15.08 -1.72
N GLU A 31 -11.42 14.81 -1.50
CA GLU A 31 -11.94 13.95 -0.43
C GLU A 31 -12.32 12.56 -0.95
N SER A 32 -12.76 12.49 -2.21
CA SER A 32 -13.19 11.24 -2.86
C SER A 32 -12.86 11.19 -4.34
N VAL A 33 -12.55 9.98 -4.81
CA VAL A 33 -12.29 9.68 -6.22
C VAL A 33 -13.11 8.45 -6.61
N ASN A 34 -13.96 8.60 -7.63
CA ASN A 34 -14.63 7.47 -8.26
C ASN A 34 -13.88 7.06 -9.53
N LEU A 35 -13.35 5.84 -9.54
CA LEU A 35 -12.57 5.25 -10.62
C LEU A 35 -13.42 4.23 -11.39
N PRO A 36 -13.49 4.30 -12.73
CA PRO A 36 -14.31 3.39 -13.52
C PRO A 36 -13.64 2.02 -13.64
N VAL A 37 -14.46 0.99 -13.84
CA VAL A 37 -14.01 -0.40 -14.08
C VAL A 37 -13.25 -0.58 -15.41
N THR A 38 -13.18 0.45 -16.24
CA THR A 38 -12.34 0.47 -17.46
C THR A 38 -10.91 0.92 -17.18
N LEU A 39 -10.63 1.44 -15.99
CA LEU A 39 -9.32 1.99 -15.64
C LEU A 39 -8.30 0.87 -15.46
N THR A 40 -7.22 0.90 -16.23
CA THR A 40 -6.15 -0.10 -16.15
C THR A 40 -4.87 0.46 -15.54
N LYS A 41 -4.66 1.79 -15.60
CA LYS A 41 -3.41 2.43 -15.17
C LYS A 41 -3.64 3.71 -14.37
N ILE A 42 -2.91 3.84 -13.26
CA ILE A 42 -2.82 5.06 -12.44
C ILE A 42 -1.37 5.55 -12.49
N GLY A 43 -1.14 6.73 -13.08
CA GLY A 43 0.20 7.28 -13.27
C GLY A 43 0.88 7.74 -11.98
N SER A 44 2.21 7.88 -12.05
CA SER A 44 3.06 8.33 -10.95
C SER A 44 2.62 9.70 -10.43
N GLY A 45 2.64 9.89 -9.11
CA GLY A 45 2.27 11.14 -8.43
C GLY A 45 0.85 11.65 -8.71
N SER A 46 -0.03 10.81 -9.28
CA SER A 46 -1.33 11.27 -9.80
C SER A 46 -2.23 11.90 -8.73
N PHE A 47 -2.18 11.46 -7.47
CA PHE A 47 -2.93 12.02 -6.34
C PHE A 47 -2.01 12.48 -5.18
N LEU A 48 -0.74 12.79 -5.48
CA LEU A 48 0.22 13.27 -4.49
C LEU A 48 -0.18 14.70 -4.02
N PRO A 49 -0.42 14.95 -2.72
CA PRO A 49 -0.90 16.24 -2.22
C PRO A 49 0.22 17.28 -2.07
N SER A 50 1.47 16.90 -1.87
CA SER A 50 2.57 17.86 -1.71
C SER A 50 3.59 17.76 -2.84
N ASP A 51 4.56 18.67 -2.85
CA ASP A 51 5.86 18.32 -3.43
C ASP A 51 6.56 17.28 -2.52
N GLU A 52 7.57 16.59 -3.02
CA GLU A 52 8.24 15.46 -2.36
C GLU A 52 8.88 15.81 -1.00
N SER A 53 8.82 17.09 -0.58
CA SER A 53 9.36 17.61 0.68
C SER A 53 8.67 17.10 1.95
N GLY A 54 7.53 16.40 1.83
CA GLY A 54 6.98 15.55 2.89
C GLY A 54 6.52 16.33 4.12
N GLY A 55 5.37 16.99 4.04
CA GLY A 55 4.77 17.65 5.20
C GLY A 55 3.26 17.88 5.15
N SER A 56 2.61 17.57 4.02
CA SER A 56 1.17 17.82 3.86
C SER A 56 0.39 16.53 3.67
N SER A 57 -0.69 16.37 4.43
CA SER A 57 -1.63 15.27 4.28
C SER A 57 -2.79 15.71 3.39
N GLY A 58 -2.96 15.05 2.24
CA GLY A 58 -4.13 15.27 1.38
C GLY A 58 -5.41 14.80 2.06
N LYS A 59 -6.58 15.27 1.58
CA LYS A 59 -7.89 14.93 2.18
C LYS A 59 -8.53 13.65 1.66
N LEU A 60 -7.91 12.93 0.73
CA LEU A 60 -8.54 11.78 0.07
C LEU A 60 -8.73 10.65 1.09
N GLU A 61 -9.95 10.46 1.60
CA GLU A 61 -10.23 9.48 2.64
C GLU A 61 -10.75 8.15 2.07
N THR A 62 -11.52 8.23 0.98
CA THR A 62 -12.18 7.07 0.35
C THR A 62 -11.57 6.81 -1.03
N LEU A 63 -10.95 5.64 -1.18
CA LEU A 63 -10.35 5.16 -2.41
C LEU A 63 -10.75 3.71 -2.65
N VAL A 64 -11.39 3.45 -3.79
CA VAL A 64 -11.63 2.09 -4.30
C VAL A 64 -10.83 1.98 -5.59
N ILE A 65 -9.84 1.08 -5.60
CA ILE A 65 -9.06 0.76 -6.80
C ILE A 65 -9.80 -0.37 -7.52
N PRO A 66 -10.28 -0.17 -8.76
CA PRO A 66 -11.02 -1.20 -9.49
C PRO A 66 -10.15 -2.43 -9.81
N ASP A 67 -10.78 -3.60 -9.89
CA ASP A 67 -10.12 -4.87 -10.24
C ASP A 67 -9.51 -4.88 -11.64
N SER A 68 -9.80 -3.90 -12.49
CA SER A 68 -9.18 -3.73 -13.81
C SER A 68 -7.78 -3.11 -13.76
N VAL A 69 -7.37 -2.50 -12.65
CA VAL A 69 -6.10 -1.77 -12.53
C VAL A 69 -4.93 -2.75 -12.44
N CYS A 70 -4.09 -2.77 -13.47
CA CYS A 70 -2.90 -3.62 -13.53
C CYS A 70 -1.57 -2.85 -13.33
N GLU A 71 -1.61 -1.52 -13.35
CA GLU A 71 -0.43 -0.66 -13.15
C GLU A 71 -0.72 0.54 -12.24
N ILE A 72 0.11 0.73 -11.21
CA ILE A 72 0.13 1.94 -10.37
C ILE A 72 1.55 2.49 -10.30
N GLY A 73 1.74 3.76 -10.68
CA GLY A 73 3.03 4.43 -10.72
C GLY A 73 3.55 4.87 -9.34
N ASP A 74 4.78 5.38 -9.34
CA ASP A 74 5.48 5.83 -8.14
C ASP A 74 4.69 6.92 -7.40
N ALA A 75 4.65 6.83 -6.06
CA ALA A 75 4.04 7.85 -5.20
C ALA A 75 2.58 8.24 -5.54
N ALA A 76 1.83 7.41 -6.29
CA ALA A 76 0.52 7.77 -6.81
C ALA A 76 -0.48 8.25 -5.75
N PHE A 77 -0.42 7.70 -4.52
CA PHE A 77 -1.27 8.04 -3.38
C PHE A 77 -0.47 8.46 -2.14
N TRP A 78 0.80 8.82 -2.29
CA TRP A 78 1.65 9.22 -1.17
C TRP A 78 0.98 10.35 -0.40
N GLY A 79 0.93 10.25 0.94
CA GLY A 79 0.51 11.31 1.84
C GLY A 79 -1.00 11.60 1.80
N THR A 80 -1.80 10.73 1.19
CA THR A 80 -3.26 10.85 1.20
C THR A 80 -3.83 10.43 2.57
N ALA A 81 -5.08 10.83 2.86
CA ALA A 81 -5.79 10.51 4.10
C ALA A 81 -6.56 9.19 4.04
N VAL A 82 -6.24 8.32 3.08
CA VAL A 82 -6.95 7.07 2.83
C VAL A 82 -6.94 6.21 4.09
N ARG A 83 -8.12 5.72 4.48
CA ARG A 83 -8.28 4.91 5.71
C ARG A 83 -8.24 3.41 5.44
N SER A 84 -8.75 3.01 4.28
CA SER A 84 -8.78 1.62 3.83
C SER A 84 -8.49 1.54 2.35
N VAL A 85 -7.73 0.53 1.92
CA VAL A 85 -7.52 0.25 0.49
C VAL A 85 -7.56 -1.25 0.24
N THR A 86 -8.19 -1.64 -0.87
CA THR A 86 -8.04 -2.97 -1.46
C THR A 86 -7.19 -2.83 -2.72
N ILE A 87 -6.09 -3.57 -2.76
CA ILE A 87 -5.19 -3.63 -3.91
C ILE A 87 -5.59 -4.86 -4.74
N PRO A 88 -5.97 -4.69 -6.02
CA PRO A 88 -6.60 -5.77 -6.78
C PRO A 88 -5.61 -6.85 -7.22
N TYR A 89 -6.13 -8.05 -7.46
CA TYR A 89 -5.34 -9.22 -7.88
C TYR A 89 -4.69 -9.08 -9.26
N THR A 90 -5.21 -8.18 -10.09
CA THR A 90 -4.68 -7.86 -11.43
C THR A 90 -3.47 -6.94 -11.39
N LEU A 91 -3.14 -6.34 -10.24
CA LEU A 91 -1.99 -5.45 -10.10
C LEU A 91 -0.69 -6.25 -10.27
N SER A 92 -0.05 -6.07 -11.43
CA SER A 92 1.22 -6.70 -11.80
C SER A 92 2.41 -5.75 -11.76
N THR A 93 2.16 -4.46 -11.94
CA THR A 93 3.19 -3.42 -11.97
C THR A 93 2.86 -2.37 -10.91
N VAL A 94 3.74 -2.23 -9.92
CA VAL A 94 3.57 -1.24 -8.85
C VAL A 94 4.86 -0.45 -8.66
N GLY A 95 4.72 0.87 -8.56
CA GLY A 95 5.81 1.78 -8.26
C GLY A 95 6.25 1.73 -6.80
N SER A 96 7.28 2.50 -6.50
CA SER A 96 7.75 2.74 -5.14
C SER A 96 6.89 3.80 -4.45
N TYR A 97 6.84 3.76 -3.11
CA TYR A 97 6.24 4.80 -2.27
C TYR A 97 4.73 5.05 -2.49
N VAL A 98 3.99 4.15 -3.13
CA VAL A 98 2.59 4.37 -3.54
C VAL A 98 1.70 4.90 -2.42
N PHE A 99 1.80 4.37 -1.21
CA PHE A 99 1.05 4.80 -0.02
C PHE A 99 1.97 5.37 1.08
N ARG A 100 3.16 5.85 0.74
CA ARG A 100 4.08 6.44 1.72
C ARG A 100 3.38 7.55 2.50
N ASN A 101 3.55 7.58 3.82
CA ASN A 101 3.00 8.57 4.74
C ASN A 101 1.47 8.71 4.67
N CYS A 102 0.73 7.68 4.26
CA CYS A 102 -0.71 7.61 4.48
C CYS A 102 -0.99 7.33 5.97
N SER A 103 -0.76 8.33 6.82
CA SER A 103 -0.75 8.21 8.29
C SER A 103 -2.10 7.81 8.89
N ARG A 104 -3.19 7.93 8.12
CA ARG A 104 -4.55 7.51 8.50
C ARG A 104 -4.93 6.13 7.96
N LEU A 105 -4.08 5.48 7.17
CA LEU A 105 -4.34 4.16 6.61
C LEU A 105 -4.34 3.13 7.73
N GLN A 106 -5.49 2.52 7.98
CA GLN A 106 -5.70 1.56 9.06
C GLN A 106 -5.83 0.13 8.53
N THR A 107 -6.43 -0.03 7.35
CA THR A 107 -6.79 -1.34 6.79
C THR A 107 -6.30 -1.47 5.36
N VAL A 108 -5.59 -2.56 5.07
CA VAL A 108 -5.16 -2.91 3.71
C VAL A 108 -5.52 -4.37 3.45
N ARG A 109 -6.19 -4.62 2.32
CA ARG A 109 -6.26 -5.93 1.70
C ARG A 109 -5.38 -5.91 0.45
N TYR A 110 -4.38 -6.77 0.39
CA TYR A 110 -3.42 -6.81 -0.70
C TYR A 110 -3.57 -8.10 -1.52
N GLU A 111 -4.07 -8.00 -2.75
CA GLU A 111 -4.23 -9.15 -3.65
C GLU A 111 -3.29 -9.17 -4.85
N GLY A 112 -2.54 -8.09 -5.11
CA GLY A 112 -1.57 -8.04 -6.21
C GLY A 112 -0.41 -9.04 -6.05
N CYS A 113 0.42 -9.20 -7.09
CA CYS A 113 1.50 -10.19 -7.05
C CYS A 113 2.83 -9.66 -6.48
N VAL A 114 3.02 -8.34 -6.40
CA VAL A 114 4.25 -7.69 -5.93
C VAL A 114 3.91 -6.53 -5.01
N ILE A 115 4.29 -6.58 -3.73
CA ILE A 115 4.24 -5.41 -2.86
C ILE A 115 5.45 -4.53 -3.16
N GLY A 116 5.22 -3.27 -3.53
CA GLY A 116 6.25 -2.34 -4.00
C GLY A 116 7.26 -1.92 -2.93
N ASN A 117 8.39 -1.36 -3.39
CA ASN A 117 9.42 -0.82 -2.51
C ASN A 117 8.87 0.38 -1.73
N TYR A 118 9.16 0.44 -0.43
CA TYR A 118 8.75 1.53 0.44
C TYR A 118 7.22 1.84 0.42
N MET A 119 6.39 0.89 -0.03
CA MET A 119 5.00 1.15 -0.41
C MET A 119 4.15 1.70 0.74
N PHE A 120 4.37 1.22 1.97
CA PHE A 120 3.59 1.58 3.15
C PHE A 120 4.41 2.34 4.19
N VAL A 121 5.57 2.89 3.82
CA VAL A 121 6.46 3.58 4.75
C VAL A 121 5.72 4.73 5.44
N GLY A 122 5.74 4.78 6.77
CA GLY A 122 5.08 5.84 7.54
C GLY A 122 3.55 5.74 7.61
N CYS A 123 2.96 4.61 7.21
CA CYS A 123 1.55 4.30 7.52
C CYS A 123 1.40 3.96 9.01
N SER A 124 1.56 4.94 9.88
CA SER A 124 1.69 4.74 11.33
C SER A 124 0.42 4.23 12.01
N ALA A 125 -0.76 4.44 11.42
CA ALA A 125 -2.04 3.89 11.91
C ALA A 125 -2.37 2.48 11.40
N LEU A 126 -1.54 1.91 10.51
CA LEU A 126 -1.82 0.64 9.86
C LEU A 126 -1.77 -0.50 10.87
N ASN A 127 -2.91 -1.14 11.13
CA ASN A 127 -3.04 -2.17 12.16
C ASN A 127 -3.75 -3.44 11.65
N ASN A 128 -4.43 -3.38 10.50
CA ASN A 128 -5.06 -4.53 9.87
C ASN A 128 -4.53 -4.67 8.44
N PHE A 129 -3.60 -5.62 8.24
CA PHE A 129 -2.99 -5.87 6.94
C PHE A 129 -3.20 -7.32 6.54
N THR A 130 -3.97 -7.55 5.49
CA THR A 130 -4.23 -8.87 4.92
C THR A 130 -3.51 -9.02 3.59
N ILE A 131 -2.80 -10.12 3.39
CA ILE A 131 -2.11 -10.49 2.17
C ILE A 131 -2.75 -11.76 1.60
N ALA A 132 -3.24 -11.71 0.37
CA ALA A 132 -3.70 -12.91 -0.33
C ALA A 132 -2.51 -13.80 -0.73
N ASN A 133 -2.76 -15.10 -0.96
CA ASN A 133 -1.72 -16.05 -1.38
C ASN A 133 -1.16 -15.83 -2.81
N THR A 134 -1.55 -14.74 -3.47
CA THR A 134 -1.09 -14.30 -4.79
C THR A 134 0.25 -13.58 -4.75
N VAL A 135 0.65 -13.02 -3.60
CA VAL A 135 1.91 -12.26 -3.44
C VAL A 135 3.11 -13.17 -3.62
N LYS A 136 4.04 -12.76 -4.48
CA LYS A 136 5.30 -13.47 -4.77
C LYS A 136 6.54 -12.72 -4.29
N THR A 137 6.44 -11.38 -4.18
CA THR A 137 7.56 -10.52 -3.80
C THR A 137 7.10 -9.40 -2.86
N ILE A 138 7.91 -9.12 -1.83
CA ILE A 138 7.75 -7.95 -0.95
C ILE A 138 9.00 -7.08 -1.07
N GLY A 139 8.79 -5.81 -1.46
CA GLY A 139 9.84 -4.83 -1.73
C GLY A 139 10.63 -4.39 -0.50
N VAL A 140 11.72 -3.66 -0.76
CA VAL A 140 12.61 -3.17 0.31
C VAL A 140 11.87 -2.20 1.23
N HIS A 141 12.19 -2.23 2.53
CA HIS A 141 11.76 -1.23 3.51
C HIS A 141 10.24 -0.99 3.57
N CYS A 142 9.43 -1.95 3.10
CA CYS A 142 8.03 -1.72 2.78
C CYS A 142 7.22 -1.20 3.99
N PHE A 143 7.50 -1.74 5.18
CA PHE A 143 6.80 -1.44 6.42
C PHE A 143 7.59 -0.55 7.39
N ASN A 144 8.63 0.18 6.94
CA ASN A 144 9.33 1.13 7.84
C ASN A 144 8.33 2.16 8.41
N TYR A 145 8.46 2.49 9.70
CA TYR A 145 7.60 3.46 10.40
C TYR A 145 6.11 3.05 10.47
N CYS A 146 5.77 1.78 10.23
CA CYS A 146 4.46 1.21 10.51
C CYS A 146 4.36 0.83 12.00
N THR A 147 4.18 1.84 12.86
CA THR A 147 4.27 1.68 14.31
C THR A 147 3.06 1.00 14.96
N ALA A 148 1.92 0.90 14.27
CA ALA A 148 0.74 0.16 14.73
C ALA A 148 0.62 -1.26 14.13
N LEU A 149 1.46 -1.62 13.15
CA LEU A 149 1.33 -2.89 12.44
C LEU A 149 1.99 -3.99 13.27
N GLN A 150 1.20 -4.76 14.03
CA GLN A 150 1.71 -5.84 14.88
C GLN A 150 1.66 -7.21 14.19
N THR A 151 0.63 -7.42 13.37
CA THR A 151 0.38 -8.70 12.71
C THR A 151 0.01 -8.49 11.25
N ILE A 152 0.55 -9.33 10.38
CA ILE A 152 0.07 -9.51 9.00
C ILE A 152 -0.71 -10.83 8.95
N ASN A 153 -1.92 -10.77 8.40
CA ASN A 153 -2.73 -11.96 8.12
C ASN A 153 -2.46 -12.41 6.68
N TYR A 154 -1.85 -13.57 6.49
CA TYR A 154 -1.56 -14.14 5.18
C TYR A 154 -2.55 -15.27 4.86
N GLU A 155 -3.28 -15.15 3.75
CA GLU A 155 -4.29 -16.12 3.30
C GLU A 155 -3.66 -17.34 2.58
N GLY A 156 -2.46 -17.72 3.00
CA GLY A 156 -1.76 -18.91 2.54
C GLY A 156 -1.12 -19.65 3.71
N ARG A 157 -0.41 -20.73 3.39
CA ARG A 157 0.28 -21.58 4.36
C ARG A 157 1.65 -21.04 4.75
N VAL A 158 2.20 -21.48 5.88
CA VAL A 158 3.55 -21.10 6.35
C VAL A 158 4.61 -21.37 5.28
N GLU A 159 4.55 -22.52 4.60
CA GLU A 159 5.47 -22.87 3.50
C GLU A 159 5.39 -21.84 2.35
N GLN A 160 4.16 -21.47 1.96
CA GLN A 160 3.95 -20.48 0.89
C GLN A 160 4.46 -19.10 1.31
N TRP A 161 4.24 -18.72 2.58
CA TRP A 161 4.80 -17.48 3.12
C TRP A 161 6.32 -17.50 3.03
N GLN A 162 6.97 -18.58 3.48
CA GLN A 162 8.43 -18.72 3.44
C GLN A 162 8.98 -18.62 2.01
N ALA A 163 8.25 -19.13 1.02
CA ALA A 163 8.62 -19.07 -0.39
C ALA A 163 8.54 -17.66 -1.02
N ILE A 164 7.80 -16.71 -0.41
CA ILE A 164 7.73 -15.32 -0.90
C ILE A 164 9.12 -14.68 -0.84
N ILE A 165 9.56 -14.09 -1.95
CA ILE A 165 10.80 -13.34 -2.05
C ILE A 165 10.67 -12.04 -1.25
N LYS A 166 11.35 -11.97 -0.12
CA LYS A 166 11.38 -10.80 0.77
C LYS A 166 12.68 -10.03 0.56
N LYS A 167 12.58 -8.75 0.20
CA LYS A 167 13.75 -7.89 0.01
C LYS A 167 14.24 -7.32 1.35
N GLU A 168 15.38 -6.64 1.31
CA GLU A 168 16.02 -6.06 2.49
C GLU A 168 15.04 -5.23 3.34
N ASN A 169 15.01 -5.55 4.65
CA ASN A 169 14.20 -4.84 5.64
C ASN A 169 12.72 -4.65 5.23
N TRP A 170 12.15 -5.61 4.51
CA TRP A 170 10.73 -5.59 4.12
C TRP A 170 9.81 -5.37 5.33
N ASP A 171 10.14 -5.97 6.47
CA ASP A 171 9.40 -6.00 7.75
C ASP A 171 9.61 -4.75 8.62
N GLY A 172 10.51 -3.86 8.23
CA GLY A 172 10.80 -2.63 8.96
C GLY A 172 11.59 -2.82 10.26
N LYS A 173 12.25 -3.96 10.47
CA LYS A 173 13.05 -4.23 11.68
C LYS A 173 14.29 -3.37 11.85
N THR A 174 14.87 -2.83 10.77
CA THR A 174 15.95 -1.83 10.86
C THR A 174 15.43 -0.39 10.99
N ALA A 175 14.11 -0.23 11.14
CA ALA A 175 13.42 1.02 11.40
C ALA A 175 12.38 0.83 12.53
N GLN A 176 11.51 1.81 12.75
CA GLN A 176 10.41 1.68 13.72
C GLN A 176 9.25 0.90 13.09
N CYS A 177 9.10 -0.38 13.39
CA CYS A 177 7.93 -1.16 12.98
C CYS A 177 7.53 -2.09 14.13
N ALA A 178 6.23 -2.21 14.41
CA ALA A 178 5.72 -3.05 15.49
C ALA A 178 5.50 -4.52 15.08
N LEU A 179 5.82 -4.88 13.83
CA LEU A 179 5.43 -6.15 13.23
C LEU A 179 6.19 -7.30 13.90
N THR A 180 5.50 -8.18 14.62
CA THR A 180 6.12 -9.31 15.32
C THR A 180 5.56 -10.65 14.91
N LYS A 181 4.40 -10.68 14.24
CA LYS A 181 3.72 -11.92 13.86
C LYS A 181 3.21 -11.89 12.42
N ILE A 182 3.35 -13.01 11.73
CA ILE A 182 2.62 -13.31 10.50
C ILE A 182 1.72 -14.49 10.80
N GLN A 183 0.40 -14.27 10.76
CA GLN A 183 -0.57 -15.35 10.89
C GLN A 183 -0.79 -15.98 9.51
N CYS A 184 -0.59 -17.29 9.39
CA CYS A 184 -0.91 -18.07 8.20
C CYS A 184 -2.15 -18.95 8.49
N LEU A 185 -2.63 -19.67 7.47
CA LEU A 185 -3.81 -20.54 7.60
C LEU A 185 -3.54 -21.83 8.40
N ASP A 186 -2.28 -22.27 8.49
CA ASP A 186 -1.87 -23.54 9.10
C ASP A 186 -0.78 -23.37 10.16
N GLY A 187 -0.60 -22.14 10.67
CA GLY A 187 0.43 -21.81 11.66
C GLY A 187 0.82 -20.34 11.60
N PHE A 188 1.99 -19.99 12.12
CA PHE A 188 2.45 -18.61 12.14
C PHE A 188 3.97 -18.50 11.99
N MET A 189 4.42 -17.29 11.65
CA MET A 189 5.80 -16.86 11.80
C MET A 189 5.89 -15.81 12.89
N GLU A 190 6.86 -15.91 13.78
CA GLU A 190 7.13 -14.91 14.82
C GLU A 190 8.55 -14.39 14.75
N TRP A 191 8.72 -13.11 15.09
CA TRP A 191 10.02 -12.46 15.13
C TRP A 191 10.74 -12.77 16.44
N ASP A 192 11.87 -13.46 16.34
CA ASP A 192 12.80 -13.67 17.44
C ASP A 192 13.81 -12.50 17.49
N ALA A 193 13.71 -11.70 18.56
CA ALA A 193 14.55 -10.53 18.78
C ALA A 193 16.02 -10.89 19.08
N ASP A 194 16.28 -12.06 19.67
CA ASP A 194 17.63 -12.48 20.05
C ASP A 194 18.43 -12.92 18.82
N SER A 195 17.83 -13.78 17.98
CA SER A 195 18.46 -14.23 16.73
C SER A 195 18.28 -13.26 15.56
N LYS A 196 17.47 -12.21 15.73
CA LYS A 196 17.07 -11.27 14.67
C LYS A 196 16.55 -11.99 13.43
N SER A 197 15.69 -12.98 13.63
CA SER A 197 15.15 -13.80 12.55
C SER A 197 13.71 -14.22 12.77
N TRP A 198 13.00 -14.50 11.68
CA TRP A 198 11.64 -15.03 11.72
C TRP A 198 11.68 -16.55 11.90
N LYS A 199 10.89 -17.07 12.85
CA LYS A 199 10.75 -18.51 13.14
C LYS A 199 9.33 -18.97 12.88
N ALA A 200 9.19 -20.17 12.32
CA ALA A 200 7.88 -20.81 12.20
C ALA A 200 7.47 -21.41 13.56
N GLY A 201 6.17 -21.33 13.86
CA GLY A 201 5.52 -22.05 14.95
C GLY A 201 4.28 -22.77 14.44
N GLU A 202 3.89 -23.83 15.15
CA GLU A 202 2.64 -24.56 14.95
C GLU A 202 1.64 -24.10 16.02
N GLU A 203 0.34 -24.14 15.72
CA GLU A 203 -0.73 -23.84 16.68
C GLU A 203 -0.96 -24.95 17.71
#